data_AF-A0A955NL86-F1
#
_entry.id   AF-A0A955NL86-F1
#
_cell.length_a   1.000
_cell.length_b   1.000
_cell.length_c   1.000
_cell.angle_alpha   90.00
_cell.angle_beta   90.00
_cell.angle_gamma   90.00
#
_symmetry.space_group_name_H-M   'P 1'
#
loop_
_entity.id
_entity.type
_entity.pdbx_description
1 polymer ?
#
loop_
_entity_poly.entity_id
_entity_poly.type
_entity_poly.pdbx_seq_one_letter_code
_entity_poly.pdbx_strand_id
1 'polypeptide(L)'
;VLIITGIGSWRTMLGVVIGTFVMSSLLNLVPSETNPMFAVPFSWHVVLGGWAFGTVFMATDPVSSAFTEKGKYLYGIGIGVMVVLVRVVNPAYPEGMMLAILFMNMFAPLIDHFYVQANIKRRKARHGG
;
A
#
# COMPACT_ATOMS: atom_id res chain seq x y z
N VAL A 1 -18.23 -0.30 -9.14
CA VAL A 1 -18.15 0.24 -10.52
C VAL A 1 -16.71 0.22 -11.05
N LEU A 2 -15.74 0.91 -10.43
CA LEU A 2 -14.35 0.98 -10.95
C LEU A 2 -13.61 -0.36 -11.09
N ILE A 3 -13.84 -1.31 -10.18
CA ILE A 3 -13.29 -2.68 -10.28
C ILE A 3 -13.95 -3.45 -11.42
N ILE A 4 -15.26 -3.23 -11.62
CA ILE A 4 -16.08 -3.93 -12.62
C ILE A 4 -15.80 -3.39 -14.02
N THR A 5 -15.48 -2.09 -14.16
CA THR A 5 -15.09 -1.47 -15.43
C THR A 5 -13.63 -1.75 -15.81
N GLY A 6 -12.87 -2.48 -14.99
CA GLY A 6 -11.47 -2.83 -15.25
C GLY A 6 -10.47 -1.67 -15.14
N ILE A 7 -10.95 -0.48 -14.76
CA ILE A 7 -10.12 0.73 -14.62
C ILE A 7 -9.34 0.68 -13.30
N GLY A 8 -9.99 0.23 -12.22
CA GLY A 8 -9.38 0.11 -10.89
C GLY A 8 -8.79 -1.29 -10.65
N SER A 9 -7.50 -1.36 -10.32
CA SER A 9 -6.87 -2.66 -10.06
C SER A 9 -7.22 -3.20 -8.67
N TRP A 10 -7.95 -4.33 -8.63
CA TRP A 10 -8.29 -5.03 -7.39
C TRP A 10 -7.06 -5.51 -6.61
N ARG A 11 -5.94 -5.74 -7.33
CA ARG A 11 -4.66 -6.18 -6.75
C ARG A 11 -4.05 -5.13 -5.82
N THR A 12 -4.08 -3.86 -6.23
CA THR A 12 -3.58 -2.77 -5.37
C THR A 12 -4.49 -2.61 -4.15
N MET A 13 -5.82 -2.67 -4.32
CA MET A 13 -6.76 -2.59 -3.20
C MET A 13 -6.54 -3.70 -2.18
N LEU A 14 -6.38 -4.96 -2.64
CA LEU A 14 -6.03 -6.07 -1.75
C LEU A 14 -4.67 -5.87 -1.08
N GLY A 15 -3.68 -5.33 -1.79
CA GLY A 15 -2.39 -4.99 -1.22
C GLY A 15 -2.52 -4.00 -0.07
N VAL A 16 -3.30 -2.93 -0.23
CA VAL A 16 -3.55 -1.91 0.81
C VAL A 16 -4.25 -2.52 2.02
N VAL A 17 -5.27 -3.35 1.81
CA VAL A 17 -5.98 -4.07 2.88
C VAL A 17 -5.01 -4.94 3.67
N ILE A 18 -4.22 -5.78 2.98
CA ILE A 18 -3.27 -6.71 3.60
C ILE A 18 -2.18 -5.94 4.33
N GLY A 19 -1.59 -4.90 3.72
CA GLY A 19 -0.55 -4.09 4.35
C GLY A 19 -1.03 -3.39 5.61
N THR A 20 -2.24 -2.82 5.57
CA THR A 20 -2.86 -2.15 6.73
C THR A 20 -3.19 -3.17 7.83
N PHE A 21 -3.73 -4.33 7.48
CA PHE A 21 -4.07 -5.39 8.42
C PHE A 21 -2.84 -5.95 9.13
N VAL A 22 -1.79 -6.29 8.36
CA VAL A 22 -0.54 -6.83 8.90
C VAL A 22 0.13 -5.81 9.81
N MET A 23 0.26 -4.56 9.37
CA MET A 23 0.92 -3.53 10.18
C MET A 23 0.13 -3.19 11.45
N SER A 24 -1.19 -3.05 11.35
CA SER A 24 -2.04 -2.80 12.52
C SER A 24 -2.00 -3.96 13.51
N SER A 25 -2.03 -5.21 13.02
CA SER A 25 -1.94 -6.40 13.88
C SER A 25 -0.57 -6.51 14.57
N LEU A 26 0.52 -6.22 13.85
CA LEU A 26 1.86 -6.21 14.43
C LEU A 26 2.01 -5.17 15.53
N LEU A 27 1.49 -3.96 15.33
CA LEU A 27 1.54 -2.89 16.33
C LEU A 27 0.61 -3.16 17.52
N ASN A 28 -0.52 -3.85 17.31
CA ASN A 28 -1.41 -4.25 18.39
C ASN A 28 -0.80 -5.34 19.29
N LEU A 29 0.06 -6.21 18.73
CA LEU A 29 0.78 -7.24 19.47
C LEU A 29 1.98 -6.71 20.29
N VAL A 30 2.49 -5.53 19.95
CA VAL A 30 3.57 -4.85 20.70
C VAL A 30 2.99 -3.60 21.37
N PRO A 31 2.26 -3.75 22.51
CA PRO A 31 1.68 -2.61 23.20
C PRO A 31 2.80 -1.72 23.75
N SER A 32 2.80 -0.45 23.36
CA SER A 32 3.69 0.57 23.89
C SER A 32 2.91 1.51 24.80
N GLU A 33 3.26 1.59 26.09
CA GLU A 33 2.57 2.47 27.06
C GLU A 33 2.79 3.97 26.79
N THR A 34 3.78 4.31 25.96
CA THR A 34 4.12 5.70 25.60
C THR A 34 3.27 6.29 24.48
N ASN A 35 2.51 5.47 23.73
CA ASN A 35 1.74 6.00 22.60
C ASN A 35 0.40 5.24 22.42
N PRO A 36 -0.74 5.86 22.75
CA PRO A 36 -2.05 5.19 22.74
C PRO A 36 -2.53 4.78 21.34
N MET A 37 -1.88 5.27 20.28
CA MET A 37 -2.24 4.94 18.90
C MET A 37 -1.87 3.48 18.50
N PHE A 38 -0.97 2.82 19.24
CA PHE A 38 -0.58 1.42 19.00
C PHE A 38 -1.72 0.43 19.30
N ALA A 39 -2.63 0.78 20.22
CA ALA A 39 -3.75 -0.07 20.61
C ALA A 39 -4.92 -0.05 19.61
N VAL A 40 -4.86 0.80 18.59
CA VAL A 40 -5.98 1.01 17.67
C VAL A 40 -6.12 -0.17 16.70
N PRO A 41 -7.24 -0.92 16.71
CA PRO A 41 -7.41 -2.08 15.86
C PRO A 41 -7.61 -1.69 14.38
N PHE A 42 -7.39 -2.65 13.49
CA PHE A 42 -7.53 -2.50 12.04
C PHE A 42 -8.89 -1.93 11.63
N SER A 43 -9.97 -2.37 12.29
CA SER A 43 -11.33 -1.90 12.05
C SER A 43 -11.45 -0.38 12.16
N TRP A 44 -10.78 0.23 13.15
CA TRP A 44 -10.80 1.66 13.34
C TRP A 44 -9.94 2.40 12.30
N HIS A 45 -8.84 1.79 11.84
CA HIS A 45 -8.02 2.34 10.76
C HIS A 45 -8.75 2.38 9.41
N VAL A 46 -9.61 1.40 9.14
CA VAL A 46 -10.40 1.33 7.91
C VAL A 46 -11.54 2.35 7.88
N VAL A 47 -12.17 2.59 9.04
CA VAL A 47 -13.33 3.49 9.17
C VAL A 47 -12.90 4.97 9.25
N LEU A 48 -11.69 5.25 9.76
CA LEU A 48 -11.20 6.62 9.94
C LEU A 48 -10.36 7.15 8.77
N GLY A 49 -10.38 8.49 8.61
CA GLY A 49 -9.38 9.25 7.86
C GLY A 49 -9.35 8.97 6.36
N GLY A 50 -10.53 8.80 5.74
CA GLY A 50 -10.68 8.69 4.29
C GLY A 50 -10.02 7.44 3.66
N TRP A 51 -9.64 6.43 4.46
CA TRP A 51 -8.90 5.26 4.00
C TRP A 51 -9.63 4.52 2.87
N ALA A 52 -10.92 4.26 3.02
CA ALA A 52 -11.72 3.56 2.01
C ALA A 52 -11.82 4.38 0.71
N PHE A 53 -11.99 5.70 0.82
CA PHE A 53 -12.04 6.60 -0.33
C PHE A 53 -10.69 6.64 -1.07
N GLY A 54 -9.60 6.86 -0.33
CA GLY A 54 -8.26 6.89 -0.90
C GLY A 54 -7.88 5.55 -1.54
N THR A 55 -8.25 4.43 -0.92
CA THR A 55 -7.96 3.09 -1.45
C THR A 55 -8.69 2.81 -2.76
N VAL A 56 -9.95 3.24 -2.88
CA VAL A 56 -10.80 2.93 -4.05
C VAL A 56 -10.64 3.93 -5.19
N PHE A 57 -10.35 5.20 -4.90
CA PHE A 57 -10.33 6.25 -5.93
C PHE A 57 -8.93 6.79 -6.23
N MET A 58 -8.04 6.84 -5.24
CA MET A 58 -6.71 7.44 -5.42
C MET A 58 -5.60 6.40 -5.57
N ALA A 59 -5.63 5.29 -4.85
CA ALA A 59 -4.58 4.27 -4.94
C ALA A 59 -4.69 3.39 -6.21
N THR A 60 -5.85 3.40 -6.88
CA THR A 60 -6.10 2.61 -8.09
C THR A 60 -6.06 3.44 -9.36
N ASP A 61 -5.47 4.62 -9.31
CA ASP A 61 -5.21 5.46 -10.47
C ASP A 61 -4.20 4.78 -11.42
N PRO A 62 -4.54 4.57 -12.70
CA PRO A 62 -3.71 3.78 -13.61
C PRO A 62 -2.44 4.52 -14.09
N VAL A 63 -2.30 5.81 -13.80
CA VAL A 63 -1.20 6.66 -14.29
C VAL A 63 -0.01 6.67 -13.33
N SER A 64 -0.27 6.67 -12.02
CA SER A 64 0.79 6.78 -11.00
C SER A 64 1.08 5.47 -10.27
N SER A 65 0.22 4.45 -10.42
CA SER A 65 0.44 3.12 -9.85
C SER A 65 1.46 2.29 -10.65
N ALA A 66 2.05 1.28 -10.00
CA ALA A 66 3.00 0.35 -10.64
C ALA A 66 2.37 -0.36 -11.85
N PHE A 67 3.07 -0.38 -12.99
CA PHE A 67 2.60 -1.00 -14.23
C PHE A 67 2.65 -2.52 -14.16
N THR A 68 3.60 -3.10 -13.43
CA THR A 68 3.77 -4.56 -13.35
C THR A 68 2.74 -5.23 -12.44
N GLU A 69 2.21 -6.39 -12.86
CA GLU A 69 1.20 -7.14 -12.09
C GLU A 69 1.66 -7.51 -10.66
N LYS A 70 2.95 -7.80 -10.47
CA LYS A 70 3.55 -8.09 -9.16
C LYS A 70 3.91 -6.81 -8.40
N GLY A 71 4.30 -5.76 -9.11
CA GLY A 71 4.54 -4.44 -8.54
C GLY A 71 3.30 -3.85 -7.89
N LYS A 72 2.11 -4.06 -8.46
CA LYS A 72 0.82 -3.60 -7.90
C LYS A 72 0.55 -4.12 -6.48
N TYR A 73 0.92 -5.38 -6.19
CA TYR A 73 0.80 -5.93 -4.84
C TYR A 73 1.77 -5.26 -3.87
N LEU A 74 3.04 -5.12 -4.24
CA LEU A 74 4.06 -4.50 -3.38
C LEU A 74 3.75 -3.02 -3.14
N TYR A 75 3.31 -2.32 -4.18
CA TYR A 75 2.86 -0.94 -4.13
C TYR A 75 1.68 -0.77 -3.16
N GLY A 76 0.62 -1.59 -3.30
CA GLY A 76 -0.52 -1.55 -2.38
C GLY A 76 -0.14 -1.86 -0.93
N ILE A 77 0.68 -2.89 -0.70
CA ILE A 77 1.17 -3.24 0.65
C ILE A 77 1.96 -2.06 1.26
N GLY A 78 2.83 -1.43 0.47
CA GLY A 78 3.61 -0.28 0.90
C GLY A 78 2.72 0.90 1.33
N ILE A 79 1.64 1.19 0.59
CA ILE A 79 0.67 2.21 0.99
C ILE A 79 0.03 1.83 2.34
N GLY A 80 -0.47 0.60 2.46
CA GLY A 80 -1.15 0.16 3.69
C GLY A 80 -0.27 0.22 4.94
N VAL A 81 1.00 -0.17 4.81
CA VAL A 81 2.00 -0.05 5.88
C VAL A 81 2.28 1.42 6.21
N MET A 82 2.48 2.24 5.18
CA MET A 82 2.80 3.66 5.35
C MET A 82 1.67 4.44 6.03
N VAL A 83 0.40 4.12 5.74
CA VAL A 83 -0.75 4.75 6.40
C VAL A 83 -0.73 4.53 7.91
N VAL A 84 -0.50 3.29 8.33
CA VAL A 84 -0.45 2.95 9.76
C VAL A 84 0.75 3.61 10.43
N LEU A 85 1.91 3.61 9.77
CA LEU A 85 3.10 4.28 10.28
C LEU A 85 2.90 5.79 10.46
N VAL A 86 2.38 6.48 9.45
CA VAL A 86 2.14 7.93 9.51
C VAL A 86 1.17 8.27 10.65
N ARG A 87 0.11 7.46 10.82
CA ARG A 87 -0.89 7.67 11.89
C ARG A 87 -0.32 7.43 13.29
N VAL A 88 0.56 6.44 13.45
CA VAL A 88 1.14 6.08 14.76
C VAL A 88 2.28 7.01 15.14
N VAL A 89 3.08 7.46 14.18
CA VAL A 89 4.19 8.39 14.40
C VAL A 89 3.70 9.82 14.65
N ASN A 90 2.58 10.23 14.04
CA ASN A 90 2.03 11.57 14.22
C ASN A 90 0.52 11.56 14.58
N PRO A 91 0.19 11.64 15.88
CA PRO A 91 -1.19 11.63 16.36
C PRO A 91 -2.05 12.81 15.88
N ALA A 92 -1.43 13.90 15.41
CA ALA A 92 -2.14 15.11 14.98
C ALA A 92 -2.71 15.03 13.56
N TYR A 93 -2.32 14.01 12.77
CA TYR A 93 -2.76 13.83 11.38
C TYR A 93 -3.51 12.51 11.17
N PRO A 94 -4.83 12.48 11.41
CA PRO A 94 -5.65 11.31 11.12
C PRO A 94 -5.72 10.98 9.60
N GLU A 95 -5.36 11.91 8.73
CA GLU A 95 -5.38 11.80 7.26
C GLU A 95 -4.08 11.25 6.63
N GLY A 96 -3.50 10.20 7.21
CA GLY A 96 -2.28 9.56 6.69
C GLY A 96 -2.40 8.92 5.28
N MET A 97 -3.62 8.79 4.73
CA MET A 97 -3.87 8.10 3.46
C MET A 97 -3.27 8.82 2.26
N MET A 98 -3.50 10.13 2.12
CA MET A 98 -3.04 10.88 0.95
C MET A 98 -1.52 10.97 0.89
N LEU A 99 -0.88 11.24 2.04
CA LEU A 99 0.58 11.29 2.15
C LEU A 99 1.22 9.94 1.85
N ALA A 100 0.63 8.84 2.33
CA ALA A 100 1.09 7.49 2.03
C ALA A 100 1.01 7.17 0.53
N ILE A 101 -0.07 7.57 -0.15
CA ILE A 101 -0.20 7.39 -1.61
C ILE A 101 0.85 8.21 -2.36
N LEU A 102 1.00 9.50 -2.03
CA LEU A 102 2.01 10.36 -2.68
C LEU A 102 3.42 9.83 -2.50
N PHE A 103 3.75 9.35 -1.29
CA PHE A 103 5.04 8.75 -1.02
C PHE A 103 5.24 7.48 -1.85
N MET A 104 4.25 6.59 -1.89
CA MET A 104 4.37 5.37 -2.67
C MET A 104 4.38 5.60 -4.18
N ASN A 105 3.70 6.64 -4.68
CA ASN A 105 3.79 7.07 -6.08
C ASN A 105 5.24 7.42 -6.47
N MET A 106 6.01 8.03 -5.56
CA MET A 106 7.44 8.28 -5.79
C MET A 106 8.25 6.97 -5.90
N PHE A 107 7.86 5.92 -5.19
CA PHE A 107 8.52 4.61 -5.24
C PHE A 107 7.98 3.68 -6.33
N ALA A 108 6.86 4.01 -6.98
CA ALA A 108 6.28 3.17 -8.02
C ALA A 108 7.26 2.88 -9.20
N PRO A 109 8.00 3.87 -9.75
CA PRO A 109 8.99 3.61 -10.80
C PRO A 109 10.14 2.71 -10.34
N LEU A 110 10.54 2.85 -9.06
CA LEU A 110 11.59 2.03 -8.48
C LEU A 110 11.13 0.56 -8.38
N ILE A 111 9.91 0.33 -7.88
CA ILE A 111 9.31 -1.00 -7.78
C ILE A 111 9.22 -1.66 -9.16
N ASP A 112 8.78 -0.91 -10.18
CA ASP A 112 8.70 -1.44 -11.53
C ASP A 112 10.08 -1.75 -12.11
N HIS A 113 11.10 -0.91 -11.88
CA HIS A 113 12.46 -1.19 -12.33
C HIS A 113 12.99 -2.50 -11.75
N PHE A 114 12.77 -2.74 -10.45
CA PHE A 114 13.16 -4.00 -9.79
C PHE A 114 12.50 -5.22 -10.44
N TYR A 115 11.18 -5.17 -10.68
CA TYR A 115 10.46 -6.30 -11.27
C TYR A 115 10.78 -6.52 -12.75
N VAL A 116 11.00 -5.45 -13.52
CA VAL A 116 11.40 -5.53 -14.93
C VAL A 116 12.80 -6.14 -15.05
N GLN A 117 13.77 -5.68 -14.25
CA GLN A 117 15.12 -6.25 -14.23
C GLN A 117 15.12 -7.74 -13.84
N ALA A 118 14.33 -8.11 -12.82
CA ALA A 118 14.17 -9.51 -12.43
C ALA A 118 13.59 -10.37 -13.55
N ASN A 119 12.64 -9.83 -14.34
CA ASN A 119 12.08 -10.53 -15.49
C ASN A 119 13.09 -10.66 -16.63
N ILE A 120 13.86 -9.61 -16.93
CA ILE A 120 14.94 -9.64 -17.94
C ILE A 120 16.00 -10.68 -17.58
N LYS A 121 16.43 -10.73 -16.30
CA LYS A 121 17.39 -11.74 -15.81
C LYS A 121 16.85 -13.16 -15.97
N ARG A 122 15.57 -13.38 -15.65
CA ARG A 122 14.89 -14.69 -15.85
C ARG A 122 14.75 -15.06 -17.33
N ARG A 123 14.49 -14.09 -18.22
CA ARG A 123 14.43 -14.33 -19.67
C ARG A 123 15.78 -14.71 -20.24
N LYS A 124 16.84 -13.97 -19.87
CA LYS A 124 18.23 -14.29 -20.25
C LYS A 124 18.64 -15.68 -19.77
N ALA A 125 18.29 -16.08 -18.54
CA ALA A 125 18.56 -17.43 -18.04
C ALA A 125 17.80 -18.56 -18.77
N ARG A 126 16.73 -18.26 -19.51
CA ARG A 126 15.95 -19.24 -20.28
C ARG A 126 16.35 -19.35 -21.75
N HIS A 127 16.93 -18.29 -22.33
CA HIS A 127 17.24 -18.19 -23.77
C HIS A 127 18.74 -17.95 -24.04
N GLY A 128 19.56 -17.83 -23.01
CA GLY A 128 21.00 -17.60 -23.08
C GLY A 128 21.78 -18.80 -22.55
N GLY A 129 21.45 -19.99 -23.06
CA GLY A 129 22.27 -21.19 -23.02
C GLY A 129 22.56 -21.60 -24.45
#